data_AF-A0A7C5QJD2-F1
#
_entry.id   AF-A0A7C5QJD2-F1
#
_cell.length_a   1.000
_cell.length_b   1.000
_cell.length_c   1.000
_cell.angle_alpha   90.00
_cell.angle_beta   90.00
_cell.angle_gamma   90.00
#
_symmetry.space_group_name_H-M   'P 1'
#
loop_
_entity.id
_entity.type
_entity.pdbx_description
1 polymer ?
#
loop_
_entity_poly.entity_id
_entity_poly.type
_entity_poly.pdbx_seq_one_letter_code
_entity_poly.pdbx_strand_id
1 'polypeptide(L)'
;MKRIIFLLFTFFILFSCLTSCLSRLEKKLKPEDEEWLSLVRYIITTEERKIFLELPESEREKFKEEFWLRRDPDPDTEENEFRDEYFRRIKLATQMFMGEGRPGWQTDRGRIFILFGPPTERSTFPMESSGNCREIWYYGNFPVVFIDQNCTGNFVMAAINLKHLQDLNLAEGYFQKTITEERSFFNYDLKLKKLKRTSTSLQAVLAFSIKYEYIWFETLDDGSLKADLYLSAEIKDSSDRVVWSGEQTMPVRFSEEKELKSLRERKFVSEIEINLPDERYPLPATGKYFLYSTVKQGAGKGELKKVKEIRL
;
A
#
# COMPACT_ATOMS: atom_id res chain seq x y z
N MET A 1 -45.77 -21.69 -8.45
CA MET A 1 -45.21 -20.33 -8.27
C MET A 1 -43.70 -20.40 -8.44
N LYS A 2 -43.14 -19.47 -9.22
CA LYS A 2 -41.81 -19.55 -9.85
C LYS A 2 -40.67 -19.15 -8.89
N ARG A 3 -39.51 -19.76 -9.15
CA ARG A 3 -38.21 -19.67 -8.45
C ARG A 3 -37.73 -18.22 -8.27
N ILE A 4 -37.30 -17.87 -7.05
CA ILE A 4 -36.60 -16.61 -6.74
C ILE A 4 -35.09 -16.85 -6.83
N ILE A 5 -34.55 -16.48 -7.99
CA ILE A 5 -33.35 -15.69 -8.25
C ILE A 5 -32.11 -15.92 -7.33
N PHE A 6 -31.14 -16.62 -7.91
CA PHE A 6 -29.70 -16.59 -7.64
C PHE A 6 -29.16 -15.17 -7.88
N LEU A 7 -28.69 -14.46 -6.84
CA LEU A 7 -27.92 -13.21 -6.99
C LEU A 7 -27.04 -12.98 -5.74
N LEU A 8 -26.06 -13.85 -5.52
CA LEU A 8 -25.06 -13.70 -4.44
C LEU A 8 -23.65 -14.14 -4.85
N PHE A 9 -23.35 -14.20 -6.15
CA PHE A 9 -22.06 -14.73 -6.66
C PHE A 9 -21.20 -13.75 -7.47
N THR A 10 -21.51 -12.44 -7.44
CA THR A 10 -20.73 -11.43 -8.19
C THR A 10 -19.77 -10.60 -7.33
N PHE A 11 -19.80 -10.74 -5.99
CA PHE A 11 -18.90 -9.99 -5.11
C PHE A 11 -17.56 -10.69 -4.81
N PHE A 12 -17.45 -12.02 -5.04
CA PHE A 12 -16.24 -12.79 -4.69
C PHE A 12 -15.15 -12.80 -5.79
N ILE A 13 -15.51 -12.48 -7.04
CA ILE A 13 -14.58 -12.53 -8.20
C ILE A 13 -13.73 -11.26 -8.31
N LEU A 14 -14.20 -10.12 -7.78
CA LEU A 14 -13.43 -8.86 -7.80
C LEU A 14 -12.30 -8.82 -6.77
N PHE A 15 -12.38 -9.61 -5.68
CA PHE A 15 -11.34 -9.66 -4.65
C PHE A 15 -10.20 -10.63 -5.01
N SER A 16 -10.47 -11.73 -5.73
CA SER A 16 -9.46 -12.73 -6.10
C SER A 16 -8.48 -12.28 -7.19
N CYS A 17 -8.89 -11.31 -8.02
CA CYS A 17 -8.05 -10.82 -9.12
C CYS A 17 -6.98 -9.81 -8.63
N LEU A 18 -7.28 -9.03 -7.58
CA LEU A 18 -6.32 -8.11 -6.95
C LEU A 18 -5.27 -8.87 -6.12
N THR A 19 -5.67 -9.90 -5.38
CA THR A 19 -4.76 -10.71 -4.55
C THR A 19 -3.81 -11.56 -5.38
N SER A 20 -4.27 -12.11 -6.51
CA SER A 20 -3.44 -12.89 -7.43
C SER A 20 -2.38 -12.06 -8.17
N CYS A 21 -2.66 -10.79 -8.46
CA CYS A 21 -1.68 -9.90 -9.09
C CYS A 21 -0.61 -9.44 -8.08
N LEU A 22 -1.01 -9.03 -6.87
CA LEU A 22 -0.08 -8.57 -5.83
C LEU A 22 0.85 -9.69 -5.35
N SER A 23 0.31 -10.89 -5.13
CA SER A 23 1.14 -12.06 -4.76
C SER A 23 2.14 -12.47 -5.84
N ARG A 24 1.85 -12.18 -7.12
CA ARG A 24 2.78 -12.42 -8.23
C ARG A 24 3.90 -11.39 -8.30
N LEU A 25 3.63 -10.14 -7.95
CA LEU A 25 4.65 -9.09 -7.87
C LEU A 25 5.57 -9.30 -6.67
N GLU A 26 5.03 -9.73 -5.54
CA GLU A 26 5.81 -10.05 -4.33
C GLU A 26 6.84 -11.16 -4.57
N LYS A 27 6.48 -12.20 -5.33
CA LYS A 27 7.42 -13.28 -5.72
C LYS A 27 8.57 -12.85 -6.63
N LYS A 28 8.54 -11.63 -7.18
CA LYS A 28 9.60 -11.07 -8.02
C LYS A 28 10.52 -10.11 -7.24
N LEU A 29 10.30 -9.92 -5.95
CA LEU A 29 11.15 -9.08 -5.11
C LEU A 29 12.52 -9.72 -4.93
N LYS A 30 13.54 -8.87 -4.73
CA LYS A 30 14.83 -9.32 -4.22
C LYS A 30 14.69 -9.75 -2.77
N PRO A 31 15.56 -10.64 -2.27
CA PRO A 31 15.50 -11.09 -0.88
C PRO A 31 15.46 -9.94 0.14
N GLU A 32 16.23 -8.86 -0.08
CA GLU A 32 16.25 -7.71 0.85
C GLU A 32 14.92 -6.95 0.86
N ASP A 33 14.25 -6.82 -0.29
CA ASP A 33 12.94 -6.17 -0.41
C ASP A 33 11.81 -7.00 0.18
N GLU A 34 11.86 -8.32 -0.01
CA GLU A 34 10.91 -9.26 0.58
C GLU A 34 11.03 -9.25 2.10
N GLU A 35 12.26 -9.30 2.63
CA GLU A 35 12.53 -9.21 4.06
C GLU A 35 12.02 -7.89 4.63
N TRP A 36 12.39 -6.75 4.02
CA TRP A 36 11.92 -5.44 4.46
C TRP A 36 10.39 -5.37 4.50
N LEU A 37 9.72 -5.79 3.42
CA LEU A 37 8.26 -5.77 3.33
C LEU A 37 7.60 -6.68 4.38
N SER A 38 8.25 -7.80 4.70
CA SER A 38 7.82 -8.73 5.74
C SER A 38 7.97 -8.11 7.13
N LEU A 39 9.08 -7.41 7.39
CA LEU A 39 9.35 -6.74 8.67
C LEU A 39 8.35 -5.61 8.95
N VAL A 40 8.03 -4.78 7.96
CA VAL A 40 7.11 -3.63 8.15
C VAL A 40 5.62 -4.00 8.04
N ARG A 41 5.27 -5.28 7.91
CA ARG A 41 3.90 -5.76 7.63
C ARG A 41 2.81 -5.25 8.58
N TYR A 42 3.18 -4.87 9.79
CA TYR A 42 2.24 -4.43 10.81
C TYR A 42 1.92 -2.94 10.72
N ILE A 43 2.74 -2.17 10.01
CA ILE A 43 2.67 -0.71 9.96
C ILE A 43 2.55 -0.17 8.52
N ILE A 44 2.82 -1.00 7.50
CA ILE A 44 2.59 -0.65 6.09
C ILE A 44 1.10 -0.77 5.74
N THR A 45 0.54 0.26 5.11
CA THR A 45 -0.86 0.22 4.66
C THR A 45 -1.02 -0.62 3.39
N THR A 46 -2.27 -0.95 3.05
CA THR A 46 -2.58 -1.72 1.83
C THR A 46 -2.14 -0.94 0.58
N GLU A 47 -2.37 0.38 0.58
CA GLU A 47 -2.01 1.32 -0.47
C GLU A 47 -0.50 1.42 -0.62
N GLU A 48 0.23 1.60 0.49
CA GLU A 48 1.69 1.66 0.52
C GLU A 48 2.32 0.38 -0.01
N ARG A 49 1.83 -0.78 0.45
CA ARG A 49 2.26 -2.08 -0.02
C ARG A 49 2.03 -2.23 -1.53
N LYS A 50 0.88 -1.79 -2.04
CA LYS A 50 0.61 -1.80 -3.49
C LYS A 50 1.58 -0.90 -4.24
N ILE A 51 1.87 0.30 -3.74
CA ILE A 51 2.84 1.22 -4.35
C ILE A 51 4.21 0.54 -4.43
N PHE A 52 4.73 0.03 -3.31
CA PHE A 52 6.04 -0.63 -3.23
C PHE A 52 6.20 -1.77 -4.26
N LEU A 53 5.15 -2.60 -4.41
CA LEU A 53 5.16 -3.70 -5.38
C LEU A 53 5.09 -3.25 -6.84
N GLU A 54 4.55 -2.05 -7.11
CA GLU A 54 4.47 -1.45 -8.45
C GLU A 54 5.71 -0.59 -8.78
N LEU A 55 6.61 -0.34 -7.81
CA LEU A 55 7.84 0.42 -8.04
C LEU A 55 8.87 -0.39 -8.83
N PRO A 56 9.63 0.26 -9.76
CA PRO A 56 10.86 -0.32 -10.25
C PRO A 56 11.86 -0.47 -9.10
N GLU A 57 12.76 -1.45 -9.22
CA GLU A 57 13.73 -1.78 -8.18
C GLU A 57 14.57 -0.57 -7.74
N SER A 58 14.99 0.27 -8.70
CA SER A 58 15.80 1.47 -8.44
C SER A 58 15.12 2.52 -7.55
N GLU A 59 13.80 2.47 -7.38
CA GLU A 59 13.03 3.45 -6.60
C GLU A 59 12.63 2.90 -5.22
N ARG A 60 12.91 1.62 -4.94
CA ARG A 60 12.46 0.98 -3.69
C ARG A 60 13.19 1.52 -2.46
N GLU A 61 14.49 1.77 -2.54
CA GLU A 61 15.25 2.34 -1.41
C GLU A 61 14.72 3.72 -1.01
N LYS A 62 14.48 4.60 -1.99
CA LYS A 62 13.86 5.91 -1.76
C LYS A 62 12.48 5.77 -1.11
N PHE A 63 11.67 4.80 -1.54
CA PHE A 63 10.39 4.52 -0.88
C PHE A 63 10.56 4.08 0.58
N LYS A 64 11.56 3.24 0.89
CA LYS A 64 11.85 2.82 2.27
C LYS A 64 12.27 4.02 3.14
N GLU A 65 13.07 4.93 2.61
CA GLU A 65 13.45 6.18 3.29
C GLU A 65 12.21 7.06 3.57
N GLU A 66 11.42 7.37 2.55
CA GLU A 66 10.17 8.14 2.69
C GLU A 66 9.13 7.45 3.58
N PHE A 67 9.15 6.12 3.62
CA PHE A 67 8.28 5.32 4.49
C PHE A 67 8.53 5.62 5.97
N TRP A 68 9.81 5.70 6.36
CA TRP A 68 10.22 5.99 7.73
C TRP A 68 10.14 7.49 8.04
N LEU A 69 10.58 8.37 7.15
CA LEU A 69 10.53 9.82 7.35
C LEU A 69 9.11 10.33 7.65
N ARG A 70 8.08 9.75 7.02
CA ARG A 70 6.68 10.12 7.31
C ARG A 70 6.18 9.63 8.66
N ARG A 71 6.86 8.65 9.26
CA ARG A 71 6.55 8.08 10.57
C ARG A 71 7.49 8.61 11.66
N ASP A 72 8.32 9.60 11.32
CA ASP A 72 9.20 10.26 12.26
C ASP A 72 8.41 11.19 13.19
N PRO A 73 8.38 10.93 14.51
CA PRO A 73 7.68 11.79 15.45
C PRO A 73 8.42 13.12 15.68
N ASP A 74 9.74 13.15 15.51
CA ASP A 74 10.57 14.33 15.73
C ASP A 74 11.56 14.52 14.56
N PRO A 75 11.12 15.15 13.44
CA PRO A 75 11.98 15.31 12.27
C PRO A 75 13.15 16.28 12.49
N ASP A 76 13.24 16.92 13.66
CA ASP A 76 14.36 17.80 14.03
C ASP A 76 15.56 16.99 14.58
N THR A 77 15.40 15.69 14.86
CA THR A 77 16.48 14.78 15.24
C THR A 77 17.04 14.04 14.01
N GLU A 78 18.30 13.60 14.09
CA GLU A 78 18.91 12.80 13.02
C GLU A 78 18.41 11.34 13.02
N GLU A 79 17.91 10.86 14.16
CA GLU A 79 17.46 9.49 14.36
C GLU A 79 15.93 9.41 14.33
N ASN A 80 15.40 8.41 13.62
CA ASN A 80 13.95 8.18 13.63
C ASN A 80 13.57 7.29 14.82
N GLU A 81 13.10 7.88 15.92
CA GLU A 81 12.87 7.14 17.16
C GLU A 81 11.77 6.08 17.00
N PHE A 82 10.79 6.33 16.12
CA PHE A 82 9.75 5.37 15.80
C PHE A 82 10.31 4.11 15.14
N ARG A 83 11.15 4.28 14.12
CA ARG A 83 11.81 3.18 13.41
C ARG A 83 12.65 2.35 14.37
N ASP A 84 13.43 3.01 15.22
CA ASP A 84 14.38 2.32 16.09
C ASP A 84 13.66 1.54 17.19
N GLU A 85 12.62 2.13 17.79
CA GLU A 85 11.74 1.42 18.73
C GLU A 85 10.97 0.28 18.06
N TYR A 86 10.48 0.45 16.83
CA TYR A 86 9.80 -0.60 16.07
C TYR A 86 10.69 -1.82 15.88
N PHE A 87 11.93 -1.62 15.40
CA PHE A 87 12.88 -2.72 15.22
C PHE A 87 13.34 -3.31 16.56
N ARG A 88 13.45 -2.51 17.62
CA ARG A 88 13.70 -3.00 18.98
C ARG A 88 12.60 -3.97 19.43
N ARG A 89 11.33 -3.64 19.19
CA ARG A 89 10.20 -4.51 19.53
C ARG A 89 10.15 -5.79 18.68
N ILE A 90 10.50 -5.72 17.40
CA ILE A 90 10.65 -6.93 16.55
C ILE A 90 11.69 -7.87 17.16
N LYS A 91 12.86 -7.35 17.55
CA LYS A 91 13.94 -8.15 18.15
C LYS A 91 13.47 -8.80 19.46
N LEU A 92 12.83 -8.04 20.34
CA LEU A 92 12.30 -8.55 21.60
C LEU A 92 11.22 -9.60 21.40
N ALA A 93 10.24 -9.35 20.51
CA ALA A 93 9.20 -10.31 20.19
C ALA A 93 9.77 -11.61 19.61
N THR A 94 10.81 -11.52 18.78
CA THR A 94 11.52 -12.69 18.22
C THR A 94 12.12 -13.56 19.33
N GLN A 95 12.68 -12.94 20.37
CA GLN A 95 13.29 -13.63 21.51
C GLN A 95 12.24 -14.20 22.47
N MET A 96 11.21 -13.41 22.82
CA MET A 96 10.21 -13.76 23.82
C MET A 96 9.27 -14.88 23.36
N PHE A 97 8.94 -14.91 22.07
CA PHE A 97 7.94 -15.81 21.49
C PHE A 97 8.59 -16.86 20.57
N MET A 98 9.85 -17.19 20.86
CA MET A 98 10.55 -18.28 20.19
C MET A 98 9.87 -19.61 20.50
N GLY A 99 9.62 -20.43 19.47
CA GLY A 99 9.07 -21.78 19.65
C GLY A 99 7.56 -21.91 19.46
N GLU A 100 6.81 -20.83 19.22
CA GLU A 100 5.35 -20.89 18.94
C GLU A 100 5.01 -21.33 17.50
N GLY A 101 5.82 -22.22 16.91
CA GLY A 101 5.61 -22.76 15.55
C GLY A 101 5.90 -21.79 14.39
N ARG A 102 6.20 -20.52 14.66
CA ARG A 102 6.61 -19.49 13.68
C ARG A 102 7.62 -18.51 14.31
N PRO A 103 8.34 -17.69 13.52
CA PRO A 103 9.22 -16.67 14.08
C PRO A 103 8.49 -15.81 15.11
N GLY A 104 9.10 -15.52 16.26
CA GLY A 104 8.41 -14.91 17.40
C GLY A 104 7.71 -13.59 17.08
N TRP A 105 8.31 -12.76 16.22
CA TRP A 105 7.70 -11.51 15.74
C TRP A 105 6.44 -11.73 14.86
N GLN A 106 6.27 -12.92 14.27
CA GLN A 106 5.10 -13.31 13.46
C GLN A 106 3.98 -13.97 14.28
N THR A 107 4.20 -14.24 15.55
CA THR A 107 3.19 -14.80 16.45
C THR A 107 2.11 -13.76 16.76
N ASP A 108 0.96 -14.19 17.26
CA ASP A 108 -0.09 -13.25 17.65
C ASP A 108 0.35 -12.41 18.85
N ARG A 109 1.04 -13.03 19.82
CA ARG A 109 1.67 -12.32 20.95
C ARG A 109 2.73 -11.34 20.47
N GLY A 110 3.59 -11.76 19.55
CA GLY A 110 4.63 -10.91 18.95
C GLY A 110 4.05 -9.73 18.18
N ARG A 111 3.01 -9.94 17.37
CA ARG A 111 2.28 -8.88 16.69
C ARG A 111 1.77 -7.82 17.66
N ILE A 112 1.08 -8.25 18.73
CA ILE A 112 0.52 -7.33 19.72
C ILE A 112 1.64 -6.58 20.45
N PHE A 113 2.72 -7.26 20.82
CA PHE A 113 3.88 -6.64 21.45
C PHE A 113 4.57 -5.61 20.54
N ILE A 114 4.67 -5.87 19.24
CA ILE A 114 5.27 -4.93 18.28
C ILE A 114 4.41 -3.66 18.15
N LEU A 115 3.09 -3.85 17.99
CA LEU A 115 2.16 -2.74 17.79
C LEU A 115 1.97 -1.88 19.04
N PHE A 116 1.88 -2.51 20.21
CA PHE A 116 1.44 -1.85 21.44
C PHE A 116 2.53 -1.78 22.52
N GLY A 117 3.68 -2.41 22.30
CA GLY A 117 4.76 -2.47 23.29
C GLY A 117 4.50 -3.50 24.39
N PRO A 118 5.18 -3.39 25.53
CA PRO A 118 4.91 -4.25 26.69
C PRO A 118 3.54 -3.93 27.31
N PRO A 119 2.77 -4.94 27.73
CA PRO A 119 1.52 -4.70 28.46
C PRO A 119 1.80 -4.15 29.87
N THR A 120 0.83 -3.42 30.43
CA THR A 120 0.85 -2.95 31.82
C THR A 120 0.83 -4.13 32.80
N GLU A 121 0.02 -5.15 32.50
CA GLU A 121 -0.08 -6.38 33.30
C GLU A 121 -0.19 -7.60 32.39
N ARG A 122 0.40 -8.73 32.84
CA ARG A 122 0.35 -10.02 32.17
C ARG A 122 -0.09 -11.09 33.15
N SER A 123 -1.22 -11.74 32.88
CA SER A 123 -1.74 -12.86 33.67
C SER A 123 -1.70 -14.15 32.87
N THR A 124 -1.01 -15.17 33.39
CA THR A 124 -0.87 -16.49 32.75
C THR A 124 -1.73 -17.51 33.49
N PHE A 125 -2.51 -18.28 32.74
CA PHE A 125 -3.35 -19.34 33.28
C PHE A 125 -2.95 -20.66 32.60
N PRO A 126 -2.27 -21.57 33.32
CA PRO A 126 -1.88 -22.87 32.79
C PRO A 126 -3.10 -23.78 32.59
N MET A 127 -2.88 -24.99 32.09
CA MET A 127 -3.92 -25.99 31.89
C MET A 127 -4.54 -26.42 33.23
N GLU A 128 -5.55 -25.68 33.68
CA GLU A 128 -6.36 -26.02 34.83
C GLU A 128 -7.68 -26.65 34.35
N SER A 129 -8.81 -26.37 35.01
CA SER A 129 -10.13 -26.93 34.67
C SER A 129 -10.72 -26.45 33.33
N SER A 130 -10.10 -25.47 32.67
CA SER A 130 -10.54 -24.89 31.39
C SER A 130 -10.24 -25.75 30.17
N GLY A 131 -9.33 -26.73 30.27
CA GLY A 131 -8.90 -27.57 29.15
C GLY A 131 -8.04 -26.85 28.10
N ASN A 132 -7.60 -25.62 28.36
CA ASN A 132 -6.68 -24.86 27.52
C ASN A 132 -5.75 -23.98 28.37
N CYS A 133 -4.63 -23.56 27.77
CA CYS A 133 -3.75 -22.55 28.35
C CYS A 133 -4.16 -21.19 27.82
N ARG A 134 -4.23 -20.18 28.69
CA ARG A 134 -4.56 -18.82 28.28
C ARG A 134 -3.62 -17.80 28.91
N GLU A 135 -3.44 -16.70 28.20
CA GLU A 135 -2.66 -15.57 28.66
C GLU A 135 -3.43 -14.29 28.38
N ILE A 136 -3.51 -13.40 29.37
CA ILE A 136 -4.23 -12.14 29.26
C ILE A 136 -3.24 -11.01 29.46
N TRP A 137 -3.17 -10.11 28.49
CA TRP A 137 -2.37 -8.89 28.53
C TRP A 137 -3.28 -7.69 28.71
N TYR A 138 -3.00 -6.85 29.69
CA TYR A 138 -3.74 -5.63 29.94
C TYR A 138 -2.96 -4.43 29.43
N TYR A 139 -3.59 -3.65 28.56
CA TYR A 139 -3.15 -2.32 28.15
C TYR A 139 -4.14 -1.33 28.75
N GLY A 140 -3.80 -0.78 29.92
CA GLY A 140 -4.77 -0.09 30.76
C GLY A 140 -5.96 -1.02 31.08
N ASN A 141 -7.18 -0.56 30.77
CA ASN A 141 -8.41 -1.32 31.01
C ASN A 141 -8.77 -2.30 29.87
N PHE A 142 -7.92 -2.44 28.84
CA PHE A 142 -8.21 -3.28 27.69
C PHE A 142 -7.49 -4.63 27.78
N PRO A 143 -8.22 -5.75 27.94
CA PRO A 143 -7.62 -7.08 27.92
C PRO A 143 -7.43 -7.59 26.48
N VAL A 144 -6.25 -8.14 26.20
CA VAL A 144 -5.96 -8.95 25.02
C VAL A 144 -5.75 -10.39 25.47
N VAL A 145 -6.62 -11.29 25.01
CA VAL A 145 -6.65 -12.68 25.43
C VAL A 145 -6.02 -13.55 24.35
N PHE A 146 -5.05 -14.36 24.74
CA PHE A 146 -4.43 -15.38 23.91
C PHE A 146 -4.78 -16.76 24.46
N ILE A 147 -5.12 -17.68 23.56
CA ILE A 147 -5.52 -19.05 23.89
C ILE A 147 -4.63 -20.01 23.11
N ASP A 148 -4.04 -20.95 23.83
CA ASP A 148 -3.42 -22.14 23.29
C ASP A 148 -4.28 -23.34 23.68
N GLN A 149 -5.00 -23.86 22.67
CA GLN A 149 -6.01 -24.90 22.88
C GLN A 149 -5.44 -26.19 23.47
N ASN A 150 -4.19 -26.51 23.16
CA ASN A 150 -3.57 -27.79 23.52
C ASN A 150 -2.35 -27.61 24.44
N CYS A 151 -2.08 -26.40 24.92
CA CYS A 151 -0.92 -26.08 25.76
C CYS A 151 0.42 -26.49 25.13
N THR A 152 0.52 -26.30 23.81
CA THR A 152 1.71 -26.64 22.99
C THR A 152 2.74 -25.50 22.91
N GLY A 153 2.43 -24.34 23.48
CA GLY A 153 3.14 -23.08 23.31
C GLY A 153 2.62 -22.21 22.18
N ASN A 154 1.67 -22.67 21.35
CA ASN A 154 1.13 -21.90 20.22
C ASN A 154 -0.10 -21.09 20.63
N PHE A 155 0.13 -19.84 21.02
CA PHE A 155 -0.91 -18.94 21.45
C PHE A 155 -1.53 -18.19 20.26
N VAL A 156 -2.86 -18.28 20.14
CA VAL A 156 -3.65 -17.55 19.15
C VAL A 156 -4.51 -16.51 19.87
N MET A 157 -4.59 -15.30 19.33
CA MET A 157 -5.42 -14.25 19.90
C MET A 157 -6.90 -14.62 19.76
N ALA A 158 -7.62 -14.65 20.89
CA ALA A 158 -9.06 -14.78 20.88
C ALA A 158 -9.67 -13.52 20.27
N ALA A 159 -10.68 -13.66 19.40
CA ALA A 159 -11.24 -12.55 18.63
C ALA A 159 -11.67 -11.39 19.54
N ILE A 160 -10.92 -10.30 19.50
CA ILE A 160 -11.17 -9.05 20.21
C ILE A 160 -11.18 -7.92 19.18
N ASN A 161 -12.07 -6.94 19.34
CA ASN A 161 -12.09 -5.78 18.48
C ASN A 161 -10.88 -4.87 18.79
N LEU A 162 -9.77 -5.13 18.10
CA LEU A 162 -8.52 -4.36 18.22
C LEU A 162 -8.66 -2.88 17.84
N LYS A 163 -9.75 -2.48 17.17
CA LYS A 163 -10.00 -1.07 16.87
C LYS A 163 -10.09 -0.24 18.16
N HIS A 164 -10.76 -0.77 19.18
CA HIS A 164 -10.86 -0.10 20.48
C HIS A 164 -9.52 -0.03 21.21
N LEU A 165 -8.65 -1.02 21.04
CA LEU A 165 -7.28 -0.98 21.58
C LEU A 165 -6.42 0.06 20.88
N GLN A 166 -6.60 0.22 19.56
CA GLN A 166 -5.96 1.28 18.80
C GLN A 166 -6.44 2.66 19.27
N ASP A 167 -7.75 2.85 19.43
CA ASP A 167 -8.33 4.11 19.91
C ASP A 167 -7.86 4.49 21.33
N LEU A 168 -7.68 3.49 22.21
CA LEU A 168 -7.17 3.69 23.58
C LEU A 168 -5.68 4.00 23.62
N ASN A 169 -4.85 3.31 22.84
CA ASN A 169 -3.41 3.58 22.76
C ASN A 169 -3.10 4.92 22.06
N LEU A 170 -3.96 5.37 21.13
CA LEU A 170 -3.86 6.67 20.47
C LEU A 170 -3.99 7.82 21.48
N ALA A 171 -4.66 7.59 22.60
CA ALA A 171 -4.79 8.54 23.70
C ALA A 171 -3.57 8.56 24.64
N GLU A 172 -2.72 7.52 24.63
CA GLU A 172 -1.63 7.33 25.60
C GLU A 172 -0.20 7.52 25.04
N GLY A 173 0.04 7.67 23.73
CA GLY A 173 1.43 7.86 23.26
C GLY A 173 1.68 8.27 21.81
N TYR A 174 2.77 9.02 21.63
CA TYR A 174 3.32 9.57 20.38
C TYR A 174 3.50 8.55 19.24
N PHE A 175 3.75 7.26 19.55
CA PHE A 175 4.01 6.19 18.58
C PHE A 175 2.86 5.95 17.58
N GLN A 176 1.64 6.37 17.92
CA GLN A 176 0.46 6.13 17.07
C GLN A 176 -0.02 7.37 16.32
N LYS A 177 0.35 8.59 16.75
CA LYS A 177 0.08 9.80 15.96
C LYS A 177 0.71 9.71 14.58
N THR A 178 1.93 9.16 14.47
CA THR A 178 2.61 8.91 13.20
C THR A 178 2.07 7.72 12.39
N ILE A 179 1.26 6.84 13.01
CA ILE A 179 0.51 5.80 12.30
C ILE A 179 -0.79 6.37 11.68
N THR A 180 -1.35 7.45 12.25
CA THR A 180 -2.70 7.96 11.92
C THR A 180 -2.70 9.34 11.25
N GLU A 181 -1.65 10.15 11.37
CA GLU A 181 -1.46 11.32 10.49
C GLU A 181 -0.97 10.85 9.12
N GLU A 182 -1.90 10.29 8.34
CA GLU A 182 -1.69 9.90 6.95
C GLU A 182 -1.29 11.12 6.10
N ARG A 183 0.00 11.46 6.07
CA ARG A 183 0.61 12.04 4.87
C ARG A 183 0.58 10.95 3.80
N SER A 184 -0.58 10.80 3.16
CA SER A 184 -0.78 9.84 2.08
C SER A 184 0.26 10.05 0.99
N PHE A 185 0.84 8.96 0.48
CA PHE A 185 1.80 9.05 -0.62
C PHE A 185 1.12 9.64 -1.86
N PHE A 186 1.85 10.48 -2.58
CA PHE A 186 1.54 10.81 -3.96
C PHE A 186 1.37 9.50 -4.75
N ASN A 187 0.17 9.22 -5.25
CA ASN A 187 -0.15 7.94 -5.86
C ASN A 187 -1.14 8.09 -7.02
N TYR A 188 -0.90 7.36 -8.10
CA TYR A 188 -1.76 7.33 -9.28
C TYR A 188 -1.95 5.90 -9.80
N ASP A 189 -2.96 5.69 -10.63
CA ASP A 189 -3.13 4.49 -11.42
C ASP A 189 -3.03 4.84 -12.91
N LEU A 190 -2.25 4.06 -13.67
CA LEU A 190 -2.29 4.02 -15.13
C LEU A 190 -2.67 2.60 -15.56
N LYS A 191 -3.72 2.47 -16.38
CA LYS A 191 -4.26 1.17 -16.80
C LYS A 191 -4.57 1.15 -18.28
N LEU A 192 -4.34 0.01 -18.94
CA LEU A 192 -4.84 -0.23 -20.28
C LEU A 192 -6.36 -0.45 -20.24
N LYS A 193 -7.13 0.57 -20.62
CA LYS A 193 -8.60 0.59 -20.56
C LYS A 193 -9.23 -0.08 -21.77
N LYS A 194 -8.66 0.10 -22.96
CA LYS A 194 -9.13 -0.49 -24.22
C LYS A 194 -7.94 -0.97 -25.02
N LEU A 195 -8.14 -2.08 -25.75
CA LEU A 195 -7.20 -2.64 -26.70
C LEU A 195 -7.98 -3.26 -27.86
N LYS A 196 -7.75 -2.78 -29.07
CA LYS A 196 -8.29 -3.33 -30.32
C LYS A 196 -7.14 -3.55 -31.27
N ARG A 197 -6.96 -4.80 -31.70
CA ARG A 197 -5.88 -5.18 -32.61
C ARG A 197 -6.46 -5.74 -33.89
N THR A 198 -5.87 -5.34 -35.02
CA THR A 198 -6.11 -5.92 -36.35
C THR A 198 -4.79 -6.49 -36.89
N SER A 199 -4.80 -6.98 -38.13
CA SER A 199 -3.57 -7.45 -38.81
C SER A 199 -2.59 -6.32 -39.08
N THR A 200 -3.04 -5.06 -39.14
CA THR A 200 -2.23 -3.90 -39.56
C THR A 200 -2.20 -2.76 -38.53
N SER A 201 -3.03 -2.81 -37.49
CA SER A 201 -3.13 -1.75 -36.51
C SER A 201 -3.39 -2.23 -35.08
N LEU A 202 -2.98 -1.41 -34.12
CA LEU A 202 -3.25 -1.56 -32.70
C LEU A 202 -3.76 -0.22 -32.17
N GLN A 203 -4.99 -0.22 -31.67
CA GLN A 203 -5.59 0.90 -30.97
C GLN A 203 -5.69 0.57 -29.49
N ALA A 204 -5.04 1.35 -28.64
CA ALA A 204 -5.06 1.20 -27.20
C ALA A 204 -5.43 2.52 -26.53
N VAL A 205 -6.04 2.42 -25.35
CA VAL A 205 -6.32 3.60 -24.50
C VAL A 205 -5.74 3.34 -23.13
N LEU A 206 -4.77 4.15 -22.73
CA LEU A 206 -4.31 4.21 -21.35
C LEU A 206 -5.18 5.20 -20.57
N ALA A 207 -5.78 4.74 -19.47
CA ALA A 207 -6.53 5.59 -18.55
C ALA A 207 -5.67 5.90 -17.33
N PHE A 208 -5.34 7.17 -17.18
CA PHE A 208 -4.71 7.74 -16.00
C PHE A 208 -5.78 8.13 -14.98
N SER A 209 -5.51 7.88 -13.69
CA SER A 209 -6.34 8.41 -12.61
C SER A 209 -5.55 8.66 -11.34
N ILE A 210 -5.89 9.75 -10.64
CA ILE A 210 -5.30 10.15 -9.36
C ILE A 210 -6.40 10.76 -8.49
N LYS A 211 -6.42 10.49 -7.18
CA LYS A 211 -7.39 11.14 -6.31
C LYS A 211 -7.03 12.62 -6.13
N TYR A 212 -8.02 13.50 -6.06
CA TYR A 212 -7.77 14.93 -5.88
C TYR A 212 -7.03 15.24 -4.57
N GLU A 213 -7.24 14.46 -3.51
CA GLU A 213 -6.49 14.58 -2.25
C GLU A 213 -4.97 14.38 -2.37
N TYR A 214 -4.49 13.71 -3.42
CA TYR A 214 -3.05 13.48 -3.66
C TYR A 214 -2.42 14.55 -4.55
N ILE A 215 -3.21 15.50 -5.06
CA ILE A 215 -2.73 16.56 -5.96
C ILE A 215 -2.44 17.80 -5.11
N TRP A 216 -1.20 18.29 -5.16
CA TRP A 216 -0.84 19.56 -4.54
C TRP A 216 -1.29 20.75 -5.40
N PHE A 217 -2.11 21.65 -4.85
CA PHE A 217 -2.61 22.83 -5.57
C PHE A 217 -1.89 24.10 -5.13
N GLU A 218 -1.53 24.93 -6.09
CA GLU A 218 -1.09 26.31 -5.86
C GLU A 218 -2.32 27.23 -5.90
N THR A 219 -2.47 28.09 -4.90
CA THR A 219 -3.46 29.16 -4.89
C THR A 219 -2.89 30.40 -5.57
N LEU A 220 -3.64 30.95 -6.53
CA LEU A 220 -3.30 32.18 -7.23
C LEU A 220 -3.87 33.41 -6.50
N ASP A 221 -3.41 34.60 -6.89
CA ASP A 221 -3.81 35.88 -6.26
C ASP A 221 -5.33 36.15 -6.37
N ASP A 222 -5.98 35.61 -7.39
CA ASP A 222 -7.44 35.71 -7.60
C ASP A 222 -8.24 34.66 -6.81
N GLY A 223 -7.57 33.85 -5.99
CA GLY A 223 -8.17 32.77 -5.20
C GLY A 223 -8.41 31.46 -5.99
N SER A 224 -8.12 31.45 -7.30
CA SER A 224 -8.21 30.23 -8.10
C SER A 224 -7.08 29.25 -7.75
N LEU A 225 -7.31 27.97 -8.02
CA LEU A 225 -6.35 26.89 -7.76
C LEU A 225 -5.83 26.31 -9.06
N LYS A 226 -4.53 26.07 -9.13
CA LYS A 226 -3.89 25.37 -10.25
C LYS A 226 -2.97 24.23 -9.79
N ALA A 227 -2.93 23.18 -10.60
CA ALA A 227 -1.94 22.12 -10.51
C ALA A 227 -1.65 21.56 -11.89
N ASP A 228 -0.40 21.29 -12.21
CA ASP A 228 0.01 20.63 -13.45
C ASP A 228 0.63 19.28 -13.15
N LEU A 229 0.07 18.25 -13.78
CA LEU A 229 0.56 16.87 -13.71
C LEU A 229 1.21 16.51 -15.04
N TYR A 230 2.46 16.06 -14.98
CA TYR A 230 3.25 15.65 -16.14
C TYR A 230 3.38 14.14 -16.13
N LEU A 231 2.72 13.46 -17.06
CA LEU A 231 2.83 12.02 -17.24
C LEU A 231 3.78 11.72 -18.41
N SER A 232 4.77 10.88 -18.15
CA SER A 232 5.57 10.19 -19.17
C SER A 232 5.28 8.70 -19.08
N ALA A 233 5.06 8.05 -20.20
CA ALA A 233 4.77 6.62 -20.28
C ALA A 233 5.57 5.96 -21.41
N GLU A 234 6.11 4.78 -21.12
CA GLU A 234 6.84 3.95 -22.09
C GLU A 234 6.32 2.52 -22.03
N ILE A 235 6.17 1.88 -23.17
CA ILE A 235 5.91 0.45 -23.27
C ILE A 235 7.19 -0.20 -23.78
N LYS A 236 7.70 -1.17 -23.04
CA LYS A 236 8.90 -1.93 -23.39
C LYS A 236 8.61 -3.42 -23.54
N ASP A 237 9.32 -4.08 -24.43
CA ASP A 237 9.29 -5.54 -24.54
C ASP A 237 10.17 -6.22 -23.47
N SER A 238 10.25 -7.55 -23.50
CA SER A 238 11.06 -8.31 -22.54
C SER A 238 12.57 -8.13 -22.68
N SER A 239 13.03 -7.50 -23.76
CA SER A 239 14.44 -7.20 -24.02
C SER A 239 14.78 -5.73 -23.69
N ASP A 240 13.90 -5.05 -22.93
CA ASP A 240 13.99 -3.62 -22.57
C ASP A 240 13.96 -2.66 -23.77
N ARG A 241 13.53 -3.13 -24.95
CA ARG A 241 13.35 -2.26 -26.11
C ARG A 241 12.02 -1.52 -26.02
N VAL A 242 12.07 -0.19 -26.16
CA VAL A 242 10.89 0.67 -26.22
C VAL A 242 10.13 0.41 -27.52
N VAL A 243 8.85 0.05 -27.40
CA VAL A 243 7.93 -0.16 -28.53
C VAL A 243 6.88 0.96 -28.65
N TRP A 244 6.76 1.81 -27.64
CA TRP A 244 5.99 3.05 -27.68
C TRP A 244 6.42 3.95 -26.54
N SER A 245 6.42 5.27 -26.76
CA SER A 245 6.50 6.26 -25.68
C SER A 245 5.56 7.44 -25.95
N GLY A 246 5.10 8.05 -24.87
CA GLY A 246 4.24 9.23 -24.93
C GLY A 246 4.33 10.07 -23.67
N GLU A 247 4.06 11.35 -23.83
CA GLU A 247 4.03 12.33 -22.73
C GLU A 247 2.73 13.12 -22.80
N GLN A 248 2.17 13.46 -21.64
CA GLN A 248 0.96 14.26 -21.53
C GLN A 248 1.06 15.20 -20.34
N THR A 249 0.79 16.49 -20.57
CA THR A 249 0.56 17.47 -19.49
C THR A 249 -0.93 17.57 -19.23
N MET A 250 -1.32 17.41 -17.97
CA MET A 250 -2.71 17.39 -17.52
C MET A 250 -2.92 18.55 -16.54
N PRO A 251 -3.42 19.70 -17.02
CA PRO A 251 -3.73 20.82 -16.16
C PRO A 251 -5.02 20.55 -15.37
N VAL A 252 -4.97 20.76 -14.07
CA VAL A 252 -6.12 20.73 -13.16
C VAL A 252 -6.32 22.15 -12.63
N ARG A 253 -7.54 22.68 -12.78
CA ARG A 253 -7.87 24.07 -12.43
C ARG A 253 -9.21 24.11 -11.70
N PHE A 254 -9.31 24.96 -10.69
CA PHE A 254 -10.55 25.29 -10.00
C PHE A 254 -10.66 26.79 -9.84
N SER A 255 -11.87 27.33 -10.00
CA SER A 255 -12.10 28.76 -9.82
C SER A 255 -12.12 29.14 -8.34
N GLU A 256 -12.53 28.20 -7.46
CA GLU A 256 -12.67 28.43 -6.01
C GLU A 256 -12.29 27.17 -5.21
N GLU A 257 -11.74 27.34 -4.01
CA GLU A 257 -11.33 26.24 -3.12
C GLU A 257 -12.50 25.31 -2.73
N LYS A 258 -13.73 25.83 -2.69
CA LYS A 258 -14.93 25.06 -2.35
C LYS A 258 -15.20 23.92 -3.34
N GLU A 259 -14.85 24.12 -4.62
CA GLU A 259 -14.97 23.08 -5.65
C GLU A 259 -14.09 21.87 -5.31
N LEU A 260 -12.83 22.12 -4.94
CA LEU A 260 -11.89 21.08 -4.54
C LEU A 260 -12.37 20.30 -3.31
N LYS A 261 -12.94 20.99 -2.30
CA LYS A 261 -13.48 20.34 -1.08
C LYS A 261 -14.54 19.28 -1.41
N SER A 262 -15.39 19.54 -2.41
CA SER A 262 -16.42 18.57 -2.85
C SER A 262 -15.87 17.38 -3.63
N LEU A 263 -14.61 17.45 -4.08
CA LEU A 263 -13.99 16.47 -4.97
C LEU A 263 -12.86 15.66 -4.31
N ARG A 264 -12.47 15.94 -3.06
CA ARG A 264 -11.28 15.33 -2.41
C ARG A 264 -11.21 13.80 -2.54
N GLU A 265 -12.33 13.11 -2.33
CA GLU A 265 -12.41 11.64 -2.41
C GLU A 265 -12.57 11.11 -3.84
N ARG A 266 -12.85 11.99 -4.81
CA ARG A 266 -13.00 11.64 -6.23
C ARG A 266 -11.64 11.57 -6.93
N LYS A 267 -11.65 11.02 -8.14
CA LYS A 267 -10.48 10.90 -9.00
C LYS A 267 -10.55 11.87 -10.17
N PHE A 268 -9.45 12.56 -10.42
CA PHE A 268 -9.14 13.12 -11.73
C PHE A 268 -8.80 11.97 -12.68
N VAL A 269 -9.26 12.05 -13.93
CA VAL A 269 -9.08 11.01 -14.95
C VAL A 269 -8.66 11.67 -16.26
N SER A 270 -7.67 11.09 -16.93
CA SER A 270 -7.26 11.46 -18.29
C SER A 270 -7.06 10.20 -19.12
N GLU A 271 -7.22 10.31 -20.44
CA GLU A 271 -7.01 9.22 -21.38
C GLU A 271 -5.92 9.58 -22.39
N ILE A 272 -5.10 8.59 -22.71
CA ILE A 272 -4.06 8.68 -23.74
C ILE A 272 -4.38 7.61 -24.78
N GLU A 273 -4.64 8.07 -25.99
CA GLU A 273 -4.87 7.18 -27.13
C GLU A 273 -3.53 6.78 -27.75
N ILE A 274 -3.40 5.50 -28.03
CA ILE A 274 -2.24 4.90 -28.68
C ILE A 274 -2.74 4.26 -29.97
N ASN A 275 -2.23 4.73 -31.10
CA ASN A 275 -2.54 4.18 -32.42
C ASN A 275 -1.23 3.77 -33.07
N LEU A 276 -1.03 2.46 -33.25
CA LEU A 276 0.17 1.88 -33.85
C LEU A 276 -0.18 1.10 -35.12
N PRO A 277 0.70 1.02 -36.12
CA PRO A 277 1.95 1.78 -36.22
C PRO A 277 1.68 3.29 -36.35
N ASP A 278 2.61 4.11 -35.87
CA ASP A 278 2.66 5.55 -36.14
C ASP A 278 3.98 5.91 -36.84
N GLU A 279 4.28 7.20 -37.00
CA GLU A 279 5.51 7.67 -37.65
C GLU A 279 6.81 7.26 -36.92
N ARG A 280 6.72 6.97 -35.61
CA ARG A 280 7.87 6.69 -34.74
C ARG A 280 7.98 5.20 -34.40
N TYR A 281 6.86 4.51 -34.27
CA TYR A 281 6.78 3.18 -33.71
C TYR A 281 6.03 2.22 -34.65
N PRO A 282 6.64 1.06 -34.99
CA PRO A 282 5.97 0.06 -35.79
C PRO A 282 4.88 -0.67 -34.98
N LEU A 283 4.12 -1.54 -35.64
CA LEU A 283 3.15 -2.40 -34.97
C LEU A 283 3.89 -3.43 -34.08
N PRO A 284 3.76 -3.39 -32.74
CA PRO A 284 4.44 -4.34 -31.88
C PRO A 284 3.83 -5.74 -32.03
N ALA A 285 4.64 -6.79 -31.92
CA ALA A 285 4.15 -8.18 -31.95
C ALA A 285 3.16 -8.46 -30.80
N THR A 286 2.30 -9.48 -30.92
CA THR A 286 1.44 -9.88 -29.79
C THR A 286 2.32 -10.47 -28.69
N GLY A 287 2.13 -10.05 -27.44
CA GLY A 287 3.01 -10.52 -26.38
C GLY A 287 2.83 -9.86 -25.02
N LYS A 288 3.77 -10.19 -24.13
CA LYS A 288 3.89 -9.54 -22.82
C LYS A 288 4.81 -8.34 -22.96
N TYR A 289 4.41 -7.23 -22.36
CA TYR A 289 5.13 -5.97 -22.33
C TYR A 289 5.12 -5.39 -20.92
N PHE A 290 5.95 -4.38 -20.69
CA PHE A 290 6.04 -3.63 -19.45
C PHE A 290 5.71 -2.16 -19.72
N LEU A 291 4.68 -1.65 -19.06
CA LEU A 291 4.31 -0.24 -19.05
C LEU A 291 5.05 0.46 -17.91
N TYR A 292 6.05 1.24 -18.27
CA TYR A 292 6.72 2.19 -17.39
C TYR A 292 5.94 3.50 -17.43
N SER A 293 5.77 4.12 -16.28
CA SER A 293 5.15 5.44 -16.19
C SER A 293 5.83 6.25 -15.10
N THR A 294 5.92 7.54 -15.33
CA THR A 294 6.41 8.53 -14.37
C THR A 294 5.41 9.67 -14.33
N VAL A 295 4.94 10.01 -13.15
CA VAL A 295 4.11 11.21 -12.95
C VAL A 295 4.86 12.17 -12.07
N LYS A 296 5.00 13.40 -12.55
CA LYS A 296 5.60 14.52 -11.84
C LYS A 296 4.57 15.61 -11.60
N GLN A 297 4.67 16.27 -10.46
CA GLN A 297 3.93 17.48 -10.14
C GLN A 297 4.93 18.62 -9.90
N GLY A 298 4.58 19.84 -10.36
CA GLY A 298 5.44 21.02 -10.39
C GLY A 298 6.34 21.23 -9.16
N ALA A 299 7.53 21.81 -9.41
CA ALA A 299 8.57 22.10 -8.41
C ALA A 299 9.00 20.92 -7.50
N GLY A 300 8.87 19.67 -7.96
CA GLY A 300 9.39 18.49 -7.27
C GLY A 300 8.56 18.03 -6.06
N LYS A 301 7.34 18.54 -5.88
CA LYS A 301 6.47 18.19 -4.74
C LYS A 301 5.82 16.80 -4.84
N GLY A 302 5.94 16.13 -5.99
CA GLY A 302 5.49 14.75 -6.17
C GLY A 302 6.10 14.16 -7.43
N GLU A 303 6.88 13.08 -7.28
CA GLU A 303 7.33 12.24 -8.39
C GLU A 303 7.11 10.79 -7.99
N LEU A 304 6.44 10.02 -8.85
CA LEU A 304 6.30 8.59 -8.65
C LEU A 304 6.48 7.87 -9.99
N LYS A 305 7.30 6.81 -9.96
CA LYS A 305 7.51 5.91 -11.09
C LYS A 305 6.83 4.58 -10.82
N LYS A 306 6.18 4.00 -11.83
CA LYS A 306 5.52 2.69 -11.73
C LYS A 306 5.81 1.83 -12.95
N VAL A 307 5.87 0.53 -12.71
CA VAL A 307 6.01 -0.49 -13.75
C VAL A 307 4.87 -1.51 -13.64
N LYS A 308 4.22 -1.82 -14.77
CA LYS A 308 3.15 -2.82 -14.84
C LYS A 308 3.33 -3.76 -16.02
N GLU A 309 3.14 -5.06 -15.81
CA GLU A 309 3.03 -6.04 -16.89
C GLU A 309 1.70 -5.82 -17.63
N ILE A 310 1.76 -5.67 -18.95
CA ILE A 310 0.58 -5.54 -19.84
C ILE A 310 0.67 -6.56 -20.98
N ARG A 311 -0.43 -6.72 -21.72
CA ARG A 311 -0.47 -7.52 -22.95
C ARG A 311 -1.00 -6.66 -24.09
N LEU A 312 -0.31 -6.70 -25.22
CA LEU A 312 -0.66 -6.00 -26.47
C LEU A 312 -0.89 -7.00 -27.61
#